data_AF-A0A7W0ZHE0-F1
#
_entry.id   AF-A0A7W0ZHE0-F1
#
_cell.length_a   1.000
_cell.length_b   1.000
_cell.length_c   1.000
_cell.angle_alpha   90.00
_cell.angle_beta   90.00
_cell.angle_gamma   90.00
#
_symmetry.space_group_name_H-M   'P 1'
#
loop_
_entity.id
_entity.type
_entity.pdbx_description
1 polymer ?
#
loop_
_entity_poly.entity_id
_entity_poly.type
_entity_poly.pdbx_seq_one_letter_code
_entity_poly.pdbx_strand_id
1 'polypeptide(L)'
;GTRAIMDSDIDEPINLGSAELVTVNGLVDTVEEIAGTSLERRYDLSAPKGVRGRNSDNTLIHKRLGWEPDTSLRAGLEHTYRWIHDQLAGRPGLVRQAAASG
;
A
#
# COMPACT_ATOMS: atom_id res chain seq x y z
N GLY A 1 10.24 13.11 2.19
CA GLY A 1 10.81 11.89 2.79
C GLY A 1 12.22 11.65 2.31
N THR A 2 12.42 10.86 1.25
CA THR A 2 13.75 10.44 0.76
C THR A 2 14.72 11.59 0.53
N ARG A 3 14.32 12.64 -0.20
CA ARG A 3 15.18 13.82 -0.43
C ARG A 3 15.52 14.55 0.88
N ALA A 4 14.55 14.72 1.78
CA ALA A 4 14.79 15.37 3.08
C ALA A 4 15.82 14.60 3.93
N ILE A 5 15.84 13.26 3.84
CA ILE A 5 16.87 12.44 4.50
C ILE A 5 18.22 12.62 3.80
N MET A 6 18.26 12.51 2.47
CA MET A 6 19.52 12.61 1.70
C MET A 6 20.19 13.97 1.78
N ASP A 7 19.41 15.04 1.95
CA ASP A 7 19.90 16.41 2.08
C ASP A 7 20.18 16.81 3.55
N SER A 8 20.00 15.89 4.50
CA SER A 8 20.24 16.14 5.94
C SER A 8 21.62 15.72 6.42
N ASP A 9 21.93 15.99 7.69
CA ASP A 9 23.13 15.53 8.39
C ASP A 9 22.92 14.18 9.11
N ILE A 10 21.81 13.48 8.86
CA ILE A 10 21.47 12.22 9.52
C ILE A 10 22.35 11.10 8.95
N ASP A 11 23.20 10.51 9.79
CA ASP A 11 24.11 9.40 9.47
C ASP A 11 23.68 8.06 10.08
N GLU A 12 22.53 8.03 10.76
CA GLU A 12 21.92 6.84 11.36
C GLU A 12 20.70 6.34 10.55
N PRO A 13 20.36 5.02 10.64
CA PRO A 13 19.14 4.51 10.03
C PRO A 13 17.89 5.22 10.56
N ILE A 14 17.01 5.63 9.66
CA ILE A 14 15.76 6.31 10.01
C ILE A 14 14.57 5.67 9.31
N ASN A 15 13.48 5.49 10.04
CA ASN A 15 12.24 4.97 9.47
C ASN A 15 11.67 5.97 8.45
N LEU A 16 11.31 5.45 7.27
CA LEU A 16 10.61 6.19 6.23
C LEU A 16 9.40 5.37 5.77
N GLY A 17 8.27 5.56 6.44
CA GLY A 17 7.04 4.83 6.15
C GLY A 17 5.84 5.46 6.83
N SER A 18 4.64 5.07 6.38
CA SER A 18 3.39 5.47 7.04
C SER A 18 3.30 4.84 8.43
N ALA A 19 2.75 5.59 9.38
CA ALA A 19 2.33 5.10 10.69
C ALA A 19 0.87 4.62 10.70
N GLU A 20 0.19 4.64 9.54
CA GLU A 20 -1.16 4.11 9.36
C GLU A 20 -1.15 2.58 9.39
N LEU A 21 -1.66 2.00 10.48
CA LEU A 21 -1.77 0.55 10.64
C LEU A 21 -3.02 0.03 9.95
N VAL A 22 -2.87 -1.00 9.11
CA VAL A 22 -3.97 -1.68 8.43
C VAL A 22 -3.83 -3.19 8.53
N THR A 23 -4.95 -3.91 8.57
CA THR A 23 -4.97 -5.37 8.44
C THR A 23 -5.01 -5.78 6.97
N VAL A 24 -4.66 -7.03 6.65
CA VAL A 24 -4.84 -7.55 5.27
C VAL A 24 -6.31 -7.45 4.83
N ASN A 25 -7.26 -7.72 5.71
CA ASN A 25 -8.69 -7.58 5.39
C ASN A 25 -9.07 -6.12 5.15
N GLY A 26 -8.60 -5.19 5.97
CA GLY A 26 -8.88 -3.75 5.78
C GLY A 26 -8.28 -3.20 4.46
N LEU A 27 -7.13 -3.74 4.06
CA LEU A 27 -6.55 -3.44 2.74
C LEU A 27 -7.46 -3.95 1.61
N VAL A 28 -7.97 -5.18 1.72
CA VAL A 28 -8.93 -5.75 0.74
C VAL A 28 -10.22 -4.92 0.71
N ASP A 29 -10.80 -4.58 1.87
CA ASP A 29 -11.99 -3.74 1.98
C ASP A 29 -11.80 -2.42 1.22
N THR A 30 -10.65 -1.75 1.42
CA THR A 30 -10.34 -0.47 0.76
C THR A 30 -10.28 -0.61 -0.77
N VAL A 31 -9.70 -1.71 -1.26
CA VAL A 31 -9.60 -1.97 -2.71
C VAL A 31 -10.98 -2.31 -3.30
N GLU A 32 -11.81 -3.08 -2.61
CA GLU A 32 -13.20 -3.37 -3.01
C GLU A 32 -14.02 -2.09 -3.14
N GLU A 33 -13.91 -1.18 -2.17
CA GLU A 33 -14.58 0.12 -2.21
C GLU A 33 -14.11 0.99 -3.38
N ILE A 34 -12.79 1.04 -3.65
CA ILE A 34 -12.23 1.77 -4.80
C ILE A 34 -12.75 1.18 -6.12
N ALA A 35 -12.81 -0.14 -6.21
CA ALA A 35 -13.24 -0.86 -7.40
C ALA A 35 -14.77 -0.87 -7.60
N GLY A 36 -15.55 -0.54 -6.57
CA GLY A 36 -17.01 -0.63 -6.59
C GLY A 36 -17.52 -2.08 -6.72
N THR A 37 -16.77 -3.07 -6.22
CA THR A 37 -17.13 -4.49 -6.30
C THR A 37 -16.84 -5.20 -4.98
N SER A 38 -17.57 -6.27 -4.69
CA SER A 38 -17.28 -7.16 -3.55
C SER A 38 -16.85 -8.53 -4.06
N LEU A 39 -15.86 -9.14 -3.42
CA LEU A 39 -15.27 -10.42 -3.81
C LEU A 39 -15.61 -11.52 -2.80
N GLU A 40 -15.78 -12.75 -3.28
CA GLU A 40 -15.79 -13.92 -2.39
C GLU A 40 -14.36 -14.18 -1.88
N ARG A 41 -14.15 -14.05 -0.56
CA ARG A 41 -12.83 -14.21 0.05
C ARG A 41 -12.57 -15.67 0.41
N ARG A 42 -11.45 -16.22 -0.06
CA ARG A 42 -10.95 -17.54 0.32
C ARG A 42 -9.60 -17.40 1.01
N TYR A 43 -9.46 -17.95 2.21
CA TYR A 43 -8.25 -17.82 3.02
C TYR A 43 -7.45 -19.12 3.00
N ASP A 44 -6.26 -19.08 2.39
CA ASP A 44 -5.30 -20.19 2.48
C ASP A 44 -4.47 -20.04 3.78
N LEU A 45 -4.81 -20.85 4.79
CA LEU A 45 -4.11 -20.83 6.07
C LEU A 45 -2.77 -21.57 6.06
N SER A 46 -2.46 -22.30 4.98
CA SER A 46 -1.21 -23.03 4.79
C SER A 46 -0.09 -22.15 4.20
N ALA A 47 -0.45 -21.02 3.57
CA ALA A 47 0.49 -20.08 2.98
C ALA A 47 1.39 -19.39 4.04
N PRO A 48 2.65 -19.03 3.68
CA PRO A 48 3.53 -18.27 4.56
C PRO A 48 2.94 -16.91 4.94
N LYS A 49 2.81 -16.64 6.25
CA LYS A 49 2.09 -15.44 6.77
C LYS A 49 2.98 -14.23 7.00
N GLY A 50 4.29 -14.33 6.72
CA GLY A 50 5.25 -13.29 7.06
C GLY A 50 5.24 -12.94 8.56
N VAL A 51 5.56 -11.69 8.88
CA VAL A 51 5.44 -11.17 10.25
C VAL A 51 3.99 -10.80 10.57
N ARG A 52 3.60 -10.88 11.85
CA ARG A 52 2.20 -10.63 12.28
C ARG A 52 1.76 -9.16 12.14
N GLY A 53 2.70 -8.23 12.08
CA GLY A 53 2.43 -6.80 11.88
C GLY A 53 3.71 -5.99 11.85
N ARG A 54 3.71 -4.89 11.09
CA ARG A 54 4.74 -3.86 11.08
C ARG A 54 4.03 -2.52 10.95
N ASN A 55 4.52 -1.53 11.68
CA ASN A 55 4.11 -0.14 11.51
C ASN A 55 5.35 0.75 11.68
N SER A 56 5.38 1.88 11.00
CA SER A 56 6.49 2.82 11.12
C SER A 56 6.39 3.57 12.46
N ASP A 57 7.47 3.58 13.24
CA ASP A 57 7.64 4.57 14.32
C ASP A 57 8.28 5.83 13.72
N ASN A 58 7.49 6.89 13.62
CA ASN A 58 7.90 8.15 13.00
C ASN A 58 8.48 9.17 14.00
N THR A 59 8.68 8.78 15.26
CA THR A 59 9.20 9.69 16.30
C THR A 59 10.52 10.34 15.90
N LEU A 60 11.47 9.55 15.34
CA LEU A 60 12.79 10.05 14.96
C LEU A 60 12.75 10.99 13.75
N ILE A 61 12.01 10.63 12.70
CA ILE A 61 11.92 11.44 11.47
C ILE A 61 11.18 12.76 11.71
N HIS A 62 10.14 12.74 12.56
CA HIS A 62 9.47 13.95 13.00
C HIS A 62 10.42 14.84 13.81
N LYS A 63 11.17 14.26 14.77
CA LYS A 63 12.12 15.02 15.60
C LYS A 63 13.26 15.65 14.80
N ARG A 64 13.81 14.94 13.81
CA ARG A 64 15.01 15.37 13.08
C ARG A 64 14.68 16.25 11.87
N LEU A 65 13.56 15.99 11.19
CA LEU A 65 13.21 16.65 9.93
C LEU A 65 11.89 17.43 9.97
N GLY A 66 11.09 17.33 11.04
CA GLY A 66 9.74 17.90 11.08
C GLY A 66 8.84 17.34 9.98
N TRP A 67 9.12 16.11 9.53
CA TRP A 67 8.50 15.51 8.35
C TRP A 67 7.95 14.12 8.70
N GLU A 68 6.78 13.80 8.15
CA GLU A 68 6.21 12.47 8.08
C GLU A 68 5.36 12.33 6.80
N PRO A 69 5.07 11.13 6.30
CA PRO A 69 4.14 10.98 5.18
C PRO A 69 2.71 11.37 5.60
N ASP A 70 2.04 12.13 4.75
CA ASP A 70 0.68 12.65 4.95
C ASP A 70 -0.38 12.03 4.02
N THR A 71 0.07 11.23 3.04
CA THR A 71 -0.82 10.54 2.10
C THR A 71 -1.45 9.33 2.79
N SER A 72 -2.78 9.31 2.86
CA SER A 72 -3.52 8.16 3.40
C SER A 72 -3.38 6.93 2.51
N LEU A 73 -3.48 5.75 3.11
CA LEU A 73 -3.47 4.48 2.39
C LEU A 73 -4.50 4.46 1.26
N ARG A 74 -5.73 4.91 1.53
CA ARG A 74 -6.81 4.98 0.53
C ARG A 74 -6.41 5.83 -0.68
N ALA A 75 -5.91 7.05 -0.47
CA ALA A 75 -5.54 7.95 -1.56
C ALA A 75 -4.41 7.35 -2.43
N GLY A 76 -3.40 6.74 -1.79
CA GLY A 76 -2.34 6.03 -2.50
C GLY A 76 -2.84 4.82 -3.28
N LEU A 77 -3.74 4.02 -2.70
CA LEU A 77 -4.36 2.87 -3.35
C LEU A 77 -5.25 3.26 -4.52
N GLU A 78 -6.01 4.35 -4.44
CA GLU A 78 -6.86 4.82 -5.54
C GLU A 78 -6.01 5.21 -6.76
N HIS A 79 -4.91 5.93 -6.54
CA HIS A 79 -3.98 6.27 -7.61
C HIS A 79 -3.35 5.01 -8.22
N THR A 80 -2.93 4.06 -7.37
CA THR A 80 -2.32 2.79 -7.81
C THR A 80 -3.32 1.93 -8.57
N TYR A 81 -4.56 1.83 -8.09
CA TYR A 81 -5.64 1.09 -8.72
C TYR A 81 -5.90 1.60 -10.14
N ARG A 82 -6.07 2.93 -10.30
CA ARG A 82 -6.28 3.55 -11.61
C ARG A 82 -5.12 3.27 -12.56
N TRP A 83 -3.88 3.40 -12.09
CA TRP A 83 -2.71 3.08 -12.91
C TRP A 83 -2.72 1.61 -13.38
N ILE A 84 -2.98 0.66 -12.47
CA ILE A 84 -3.08 -0.78 -12.82
C ILE A 84 -4.21 -1.01 -13.83
N HIS A 85 -5.38 -0.41 -13.60
CA HIS A 85 -6.53 -0.50 -14.50
C HIS A 85 -6.15 -0.04 -15.91
N ASP A 86 -5.47 1.10 -16.06
CA ASP A 86 -5.05 1.64 -17.35
C ASP A 86 -4.00 0.73 -18.02
N GLN A 87 -3.07 0.15 -17.26
CA GLN A 87 -2.11 -0.83 -17.78
C GLN A 87 -2.80 -2.08 -18.35
N LEU A 88 -3.88 -2.54 -17.71
CA LEU A 88 -4.65 -3.71 -18.15
C LEU A 88 -5.54 -3.36 -19.36
N ALA A 89 -6.21 -2.20 -19.35
CA ALA A 89 -7.03 -1.74 -20.46
C ALA A 89 -6.20 -1.51 -21.75
N GLY A 90 -4.97 -1.01 -21.61
CA GLY A 90 -4.00 -0.89 -22.72
C GLY A 90 -3.43 -2.23 -23.21
N ARG A 91 -3.77 -3.35 -22.56
CA ARG A 91 -3.34 -4.71 -22.89
C ARG A 91 -4.53 -5.67 -22.99
N PRO A 92 -5.34 -5.59 -24.06
CA PRO A 92 -6.64 -6.26 -24.17
C PRO A 92 -6.63 -7.80 -23.98
N GLY A 93 -5.49 -8.48 -24.13
CA GLY A 93 -5.34 -9.92 -23.87
C GLY A 93 -5.37 -10.33 -22.39
N LEU A 94 -5.00 -9.45 -21.45
CA LEU A 94 -4.96 -9.74 -20.01
C LEU A 94 -6.33 -9.57 -19.34
N VAL A 95 -7.15 -8.64 -19.83
CA VAL A 95 -8.50 -8.36 -19.27
C VAL A 95 -9.44 -9.56 -19.44
N ARG A 96 -9.32 -10.31 -20.55
CA ARG A 96 -10.16 -11.49 -20.82
C ARG A 96 -9.87 -12.69 -19.92
N GLN A 97 -8.66 -12.85 -19.38
CA GLN A 97 -8.34 -13.95 -18.45
C GLN A 97 -8.87 -13.70 -17.03
N ALA A 98 -8.89 -12.44 -16.59
CA ALA A 98 -9.44 -12.08 -15.28
C ALA A 98 -10.97 -12.32 -15.19
N ALA A 99 -11.70 -12.10 -16.29
CA ALA A 99 -13.16 -12.27 -16.33
C ALA A 99 -13.62 -13.74 -16.54
N ALA A 100 -12.74 -14.65 -16.97
CA ALA A 100 -13.08 -16.03 -17.30
C ALA A 100 -12.86 -17.03 -16.14
N SER A 101 -12.43 -16.55 -14.98
CA SER A 101 -12.08 -17.40 -13.82
C SER A 101 -13.07 -17.27 -12.65
N GLY A 102 -14.21 -16.60 -12.87
CA GLY A 102 -15.29 -16.41 -11.90
C GLY A 102 -16.31 -17.55 -11.92
#